data_AF-A0A962GDW2-F1
#
_entry.id   AF-A0A962GDW2-F1
#
_cell.length_a   1.000
_cell.length_b   1.000
_cell.length_c   1.000
_cell.angle_alpha   90.00
_cell.angle_beta   90.00
_cell.angle_gamma   90.00
#
_symmetry.space_group_name_H-M   'P 1'
#
loop_
_entity.id
_entity.type
_entity.pdbx_description
1 polymer ?
#
loop_
_entity_poly.entity_id
_entity_poly.type
_entity_poly.pdbx_seq_one_letter_code
_entity_poly.pdbx_strand_id
1 'polypeptide(L)'
;SASTVIILVSDKPSRLPATIRSRCQRIQLQVPNKAQSLDWMVAAGVAAGAAEEALGVALGNPGQAMQAIRDDSLGLRNECRKDLRSLRDRHGNALAVAEAWSADRPEERLWHAAAIVHDEALSLA
;
A
#
# COMPACT_ATOMS: atom_id res chain seq x y z
N SER A 1 -19.10 8.70 38.59
CA SER A 1 -19.54 8.63 37.17
C SER A 1 -18.47 7.93 36.36
N ALA A 2 -18.78 6.80 35.74
CA ALA A 2 -17.82 6.07 34.90
C ALA A 2 -18.05 6.42 33.43
N SER A 3 -17.21 7.32 32.90
CA SER A 3 -17.23 7.72 31.49
C SER A 3 -16.31 6.76 30.72
N THR A 4 -16.81 5.60 30.31
CA THR A 4 -16.03 4.67 29.48
C THR A 4 -16.38 4.87 28.00
N VAL A 5 -15.37 5.09 27.17
CA VAL A 5 -15.50 5.16 25.71
C VAL A 5 -14.76 3.99 25.09
N ILE A 6 -15.38 3.33 24.11
CA ILE A 6 -14.79 2.25 23.32
C ILE A 6 -14.57 2.77 21.90
N ILE A 7 -13.35 2.62 21.38
CA ILE A 7 -12.99 2.93 20.00
C ILE A 7 -12.72 1.61 19.28
N LEU A 8 -13.50 1.34 18.23
CA LEU A 8 -13.33 0.16 17.38
C LEU A 8 -12.81 0.58 16.00
N VAL A 9 -11.73 -0.04 15.55
CA VAL A 9 -11.12 0.18 14.23
C VAL A 9 -11.32 -1.09 13.40
N SER A 10 -11.81 -0.93 12.16
CA SER A 10 -12.04 -2.05 11.23
C SER A 10 -11.82 -1.60 9.78
N ASP A 11 -11.02 -2.36 9.03
CA ASP A 11 -10.81 -2.19 7.59
C ASP A 11 -11.97 -2.76 6.76
N LYS A 12 -12.65 -3.80 7.27
CA LYS A 12 -13.82 -4.44 6.64
C LYS A 12 -15.04 -4.45 7.57
N PRO A 13 -15.73 -3.30 7.76
CA PRO A 13 -16.86 -3.19 8.68
C PRO A 13 -17.96 -4.24 8.44
N SER A 14 -18.15 -4.69 7.20
CA SER A 14 -19.13 -5.73 6.85
C SER A 14 -18.88 -7.08 7.53
N ARG A 15 -17.65 -7.37 7.95
CA ARG A 15 -17.29 -8.61 8.68
C ARG A 15 -17.63 -8.57 10.16
N LEU A 16 -18.01 -7.40 10.70
CA LEU A 16 -18.40 -7.26 12.10
C LEU A 16 -19.84 -7.77 12.32
N PRO A 17 -20.11 -8.43 13.46
CA PRO A 17 -21.47 -8.80 13.84
C PRO A 17 -22.42 -7.60 13.77
N ALA A 18 -23.63 -7.81 13.26
CA ALA A 18 -24.64 -6.76 13.14
C ALA A 18 -24.93 -6.08 14.49
N THR A 19 -24.84 -6.84 15.59
CA THR A 19 -25.05 -6.40 16.98
C THR A 19 -23.99 -5.47 17.54
N ILE A 20 -22.77 -5.49 16.97
CA ILE A 20 -21.71 -4.52 17.25
C ILE A 20 -21.93 -3.27 16.40
N ARG A 21 -22.17 -3.47 15.09
CA ARG A 21 -22.39 -2.35 14.15
C ARG A 21 -23.59 -1.48 14.52
N SER A 22 -24.67 -2.06 15.03
CA SER A 22 -25.87 -1.32 15.44
C SER A 22 -25.70 -0.51 16.73
N ARG A 23 -24.64 -0.77 17.50
CA ARG A 23 -24.37 -0.12 18.79
C ARG A 23 -23.19 0.87 18.75
N CYS A 24 -22.46 0.94 17.64
CA CYS A 24 -21.33 1.85 17.47
C CYS A 24 -21.71 3.00 16.53
N GLN A 25 -21.27 4.22 16.86
CA GLN A 25 -21.27 5.31 15.90
C GLN A 25 -20.23 5.03 14.82
N ARG A 26 -20.65 5.04 13.55
CA ARG A 26 -19.74 4.79 12.42
C ARG A 26 -19.13 6.10 11.93
N ILE A 27 -17.81 6.21 12.06
CA ILE A 27 -17.01 7.27 11.46
C ILE A 27 -16.24 6.63 10.30
N GLN A 28 -16.50 7.10 9.08
CA GLN A 28 -15.80 6.59 7.90
C GLN A 28 -14.62 7.48 7.57
N LEU A 29 -13.41 6.91 7.66
CA LEU A 29 -12.18 7.57 7.22
C LEU A 29 -12.02 7.32 5.72
N GLN A 30 -12.18 8.38 4.93
CA GLN A 30 -11.91 8.35 3.49
C GLN A 30 -10.44 8.58 3.23
N VAL A 31 -9.91 7.96 2.17
CA VAL A 31 -8.57 8.31 1.68
C VAL A 31 -8.63 9.74 1.13
N PRO A 32 -7.76 10.66 1.60
CA PRO A 32 -7.72 12.02 1.08
C PRO A 32 -7.36 12.01 -0.40
N ASN A 33 -7.74 13.05 -1.13
CA ASN A 33 -7.37 13.13 -2.54
C ASN A 33 -5.84 13.32 -2.71
N LYS A 34 -5.36 13.20 -3.95
CA LYS A 34 -3.93 13.28 -4.26
C LYS A 34 -3.30 14.58 -3.74
N ALA A 35 -3.92 15.74 -3.97
CA ALA A 35 -3.37 17.03 -3.55
C ALA A 35 -3.25 17.11 -2.02
N GLN A 36 -4.32 16.76 -1.30
CA GLN A 36 -4.33 16.72 0.17
C GLN A 36 -3.29 15.76 0.74
N SER A 37 -3.10 14.61 0.09
CA SER A 37 -2.10 13.62 0.48
C SER A 37 -0.68 14.17 0.33
N LEU A 38 -0.37 14.79 -0.80
CA LEU A 38 0.94 15.39 -1.06
C LEU A 38 1.22 16.55 -0.11
N ASP A 39 0.25 17.45 0.08
CA ASP A 39 0.39 18.58 1.00
C ASP A 39 0.67 18.09 2.43
N TRP A 40 -0.02 17.05 2.87
CA TRP A 40 0.21 16.44 4.18
C TRP A 40 1.60 15.80 4.29
N MET A 41 2.06 15.07 3.27
CA MET A 41 3.38 14.44 3.28
C MET A 41 4.51 15.48 3.26
N VAL A 42 4.37 16.55 2.47
CA VAL A 42 5.33 17.66 2.44
C VAL A 42 5.35 18.39 3.77
N ALA A 43 4.18 18.66 4.37
CA ALA A 43 4.09 19.25 5.70
C ALA A 43 4.72 18.35 6.78
N ALA A 44 4.75 17.03 6.58
CA ALA A 44 5.44 16.06 7.44
C ALA A 44 6.97 15.98 7.19
N GLY A 45 7.52 16.80 6.29
CA GLY A 45 8.96 16.90 6.02
C GLY A 45 9.48 16.02 4.87
N VAL A 46 8.59 15.38 4.11
CA VAL A 46 8.99 14.62 2.91
C VAL A 46 9.25 15.59 1.76
N ALA A 47 10.36 15.40 1.05
CA ALA A 47 10.64 16.16 -0.17
C ALA A 47 9.54 15.93 -1.22
N ALA A 48 9.05 16.98 -1.89
CA ALA A 48 7.89 16.91 -2.79
C ALA A 48 8.00 15.80 -3.85
N GLY A 49 9.16 15.66 -4.51
CA GLY A 49 9.37 14.59 -5.50
C GLY A 49 9.30 13.18 -4.90
N ALA A 50 9.86 12.98 -3.70
CA ALA A 50 9.76 11.71 -2.99
C ALA A 50 8.33 11.42 -2.52
N ALA A 51 7.57 12.45 -2.14
CA ALA A 51 6.15 12.31 -1.80
C ALA A 51 5.32 11.89 -3.01
N GLU A 52 5.55 12.50 -4.17
CA GLU A 52 4.87 12.11 -5.42
C GLU A 52 5.16 10.67 -5.84
N GLU A 53 6.44 10.27 -5.81
CA GLU A 53 6.85 8.91 -6.15
C GLU A 53 6.23 7.90 -5.18
N ALA A 54 6.40 8.12 -3.87
CA ALA A 54 5.89 7.21 -2.84
C ALA A 54 4.36 7.12 -2.87
N LEU A 55 3.66 8.22 -3.11
CA LEU A 55 2.20 8.22 -3.22
C LEU A 55 1.71 7.46 -4.45
N GLY A 56 2.43 7.57 -5.58
CA GLY A 56 2.16 6.78 -6.78
C GLY A 56 2.33 5.28 -6.52
N VAL A 57 3.44 4.90 -5.90
CA VAL A 57 3.72 3.50 -5.52
C VAL A 57 2.69 2.93 -4.54
N ALA A 58 2.15 3.77 -3.66
CA ALA A 58 1.15 3.42 -2.68
C ALA A 58 -0.30 3.49 -3.21
N LEU A 59 -0.49 3.60 -4.53
CA LEU A 59 -1.81 3.69 -5.17
C LEU A 59 -2.69 4.80 -4.57
N GLY A 60 -2.08 5.93 -4.21
CA GLY A 60 -2.77 7.07 -3.61
C GLY A 60 -3.00 6.96 -2.09
N ASN A 61 -2.52 5.92 -1.41
CA ASN A 61 -2.62 5.80 0.04
C ASN A 61 -1.45 6.53 0.74
N PRO A 62 -1.68 7.69 1.39
CA PRO A 62 -0.60 8.46 2.00
C PRO A 62 0.05 7.76 3.21
N GLY A 63 -0.69 6.89 3.93
CA GLY A 63 -0.14 6.15 5.06
C GLY A 63 0.88 5.09 4.61
N GLN A 64 0.57 4.36 3.55
CA GLN A 64 1.49 3.42 2.93
C GLN A 64 2.66 4.15 2.25
N ALA A 65 2.43 5.29 1.62
CA ALA A 65 3.50 6.10 1.03
C ALA A 65 4.54 6.53 2.09
N MET A 66 4.07 6.96 3.26
CA MET A 66 4.95 7.32 4.38
C MET A 66 5.70 6.12 4.97
N GLN A 67 5.11 4.92 4.98
CA GLN A 67 5.82 3.69 5.36
C GLN A 67 6.91 3.37 4.33
N ALA A 68 6.60 3.46 3.03
CA ALA A 68 7.55 3.18 1.97
C ALA A 68 8.79 4.08 2.01
N ILE A 69 8.62 5.35 2.41
CA ILE A 69 9.73 6.30 2.61
C ILE A 69 10.62 5.90 3.79
N ARG A 70 10.07 5.30 4.85
CA ARG A 70 10.83 4.90 6.05
C ARG A 70 11.57 3.58 5.86
N ASP A 71 10.96 2.64 5.16
CA ASP A 71 11.35 1.22 5.23
C ASP A 71 12.14 0.74 3.97
N ASP A 72 12.62 1.66 3.13
CA ASP A 72 13.27 1.38 1.83
C ASP A 72 12.44 0.46 0.90
N SER A 73 11.12 0.51 1.02
CA SER A 73 10.16 -0.27 0.22
C SER A 73 10.27 0.03 -1.29
N LEU A 74 10.79 1.22 -1.65
CA LEU A 74 11.09 1.57 -3.04
C LEU A 74 12.17 0.68 -3.66
N GLY A 75 13.18 0.28 -2.89
CA GLY A 75 14.20 -0.68 -3.32
C GLY A 75 13.57 -2.05 -3.62
N LEU A 76 12.77 -2.57 -2.69
CA LEU A 76 12.07 -3.83 -2.83
C LEU A 76 11.13 -3.85 -4.05
N ARG A 77 10.38 -2.77 -4.28
CA ARG A 77 9.55 -2.61 -5.47
C ARG A 77 10.37 -2.67 -6.76
N ASN A 78 11.54 -2.04 -6.78
CA ASN A 78 12.41 -2.05 -7.96
C ASN A 78 12.97 -3.44 -8.25
N GLU A 79 13.30 -4.23 -7.23
CA GLU A 79 13.64 -5.65 -7.38
C GLU A 79 12.47 -6.44 -7.96
N CYS A 80 11.27 -6.32 -7.38
CA CYS A 80 10.08 -7.01 -7.87
C CYS A 80 9.81 -6.68 -9.35
N ARG A 81 10.00 -5.41 -9.74
CA ARG A 81 9.84 -4.97 -11.12
C ARG A 81 10.89 -5.59 -12.06
N LYS A 82 12.14 -5.73 -11.62
CA LYS A 82 13.19 -6.42 -12.41
C LYS A 82 12.86 -7.89 -12.58
N ASP A 83 12.44 -8.56 -11.51
CA ASP A 83 12.08 -9.98 -11.54
C ASP A 83 10.92 -10.24 -12.50
N LEU A 84 9.82 -9.48 -12.38
CA LEU A 84 8.67 -9.58 -13.28
C LEU A 84 9.04 -9.34 -14.75
N ARG A 85 9.93 -8.37 -15.02
CA ARG A 85 10.45 -8.12 -16.38
C ARG A 85 11.26 -9.31 -16.89
N SER A 86 12.14 -9.87 -16.08
CA SER A 86 12.95 -11.04 -16.48
C SER A 86 12.08 -12.25 -16.85
N LEU A 87 10.97 -12.45 -16.13
CA LEU A 87 10.00 -13.52 -16.41
C LEU A 87 9.23 -13.24 -17.70
N ARG A 88 8.78 -12.00 -17.91
CA ARG A 88 8.11 -11.58 -19.15
C ARG A 88 9.00 -11.78 -20.38
N ASP A 89 10.27 -11.43 -20.25
CA ASP A 89 11.26 -11.53 -21.34
C ASP A 89 11.79 -12.97 -21.52
N ARG A 90 11.29 -13.94 -20.75
CA ARG A 90 11.69 -15.37 -20.74
C ARG A 90 13.17 -15.61 -20.40
N HIS A 91 13.81 -14.66 -19.72
CA HIS A 91 15.20 -14.75 -19.26
C HIS A 91 15.31 -15.17 -17.79
N GLY A 92 14.21 -15.14 -17.02
CA GLY A 92 14.16 -15.52 -15.61
C GLY A 92 13.59 -16.92 -15.36
N ASN A 93 13.93 -17.52 -14.21
CA ASN A 93 13.34 -18.77 -13.73
C ASN A 93 12.23 -18.46 -12.71
N ALA A 94 10.98 -18.78 -13.06
CA ALA A 94 9.81 -18.51 -12.22
C ALA A 94 9.88 -19.18 -10.84
N LEU A 95 10.41 -20.41 -10.76
CA LEU A 95 10.55 -21.12 -9.49
C LEU A 95 11.57 -20.43 -8.58
N ALA A 96 12.72 -20.03 -9.14
CA ALA A 96 13.75 -19.32 -8.37
C ALA A 96 13.27 -17.96 -7.84
N VAL A 97 12.51 -17.21 -8.65
CA VAL A 97 11.88 -15.95 -8.20
C VAL A 97 10.88 -16.21 -7.08
N ALA A 98 10.03 -17.24 -7.21
CA ALA A 98 9.06 -17.59 -6.18
C ALA A 98 9.73 -18.01 -4.86
N GLU A 99 10.82 -18.79 -4.92
CA GLU A 99 11.61 -19.18 -3.74
C GLU A 99 12.24 -17.96 -3.07
N ALA A 100 12.88 -17.07 -3.84
CA ALA A 100 13.49 -15.85 -3.32
C ALA A 100 12.45 -14.94 -2.65
N TRP A 101 11.30 -14.75 -3.28
CA TRP A 101 10.22 -13.92 -2.74
C TRP A 101 9.59 -14.54 -1.49
N SER A 102 9.46 -15.86 -1.46
CA SER A 102 8.94 -16.58 -0.28
C SER A 102 9.89 -16.46 0.93
N ALA A 103 11.19 -16.27 0.69
CA ALA A 103 12.20 -16.18 1.75
C ALA A 103 12.41 -14.75 2.30
N ASP A 104 12.03 -13.71 1.56
CA ASP A 104 12.18 -12.30 1.98
C ASP A 104 10.91 -11.49 1.69
N ARG A 105 10.21 -11.11 2.78
CA ARG A 105 9.04 -10.21 2.76
C ARG A 105 7.98 -10.59 1.71
N PRO A 106 7.45 -11.83 1.73
CA PRO A 106 6.58 -12.35 0.68
C PRO A 106 5.30 -11.51 0.46
N GLU A 107 4.65 -11.07 1.53
CA GLU A 107 3.42 -10.28 1.42
C GLU A 107 3.67 -8.92 0.75
N GLU A 108 4.77 -8.25 1.11
CA GLU A 108 5.14 -6.95 0.55
C GLU A 108 5.54 -7.08 -0.92
N ARG A 109 6.29 -8.13 -1.28
CA ARG A 109 6.64 -8.41 -2.68
C ARG A 109 5.41 -8.70 -3.54
N LEU A 110 4.47 -9.50 -3.03
CA LEU A 110 3.19 -9.75 -3.73
C LEU A 110 2.37 -8.48 -3.88
N TRP A 111 2.34 -7.61 -2.86
CA TRP A 111 1.69 -6.31 -2.95
C TRP A 111 2.32 -5.43 -4.03
N HIS A 112 3.65 -5.31 -4.05
CA HIS A 112 4.35 -4.56 -5.10
C HIS A 112 4.10 -5.14 -6.49
N ALA A 113 4.12 -6.47 -6.64
CA ALA A 113 3.84 -7.12 -7.90
C ALA A 113 2.44 -6.77 -8.41
N ALA A 114 1.43 -6.84 -7.53
CA ALA A 114 0.06 -6.44 -7.86
C ALA A 114 -0.04 -4.97 -8.27
N ALA A 115 0.61 -4.06 -7.53
CA ALA A 115 0.62 -2.64 -7.83
C ALA A 115 1.32 -2.33 -9.17
N ILE A 116 2.45 -2.98 -9.46
CA ILE A 116 3.17 -2.84 -10.74
C ILE A 116 2.29 -3.27 -11.92
N VAL A 117 1.62 -4.42 -11.81
CA VAL A 117 0.73 -4.92 -12.87
C VAL A 117 -0.48 -4.00 -13.04
N HIS A 118 -1.03 -3.45 -11.95
CA HIS A 118 -2.10 -2.47 -12.00
C HIS A 118 -1.69 -1.19 -12.75
N ASP A 119 -0.52 -0.63 -12.42
CA ASP A 119 0.02 0.57 -13.08
C ASP A 119 0.27 0.32 -14.58
N GLU A 120 0.87 -0.82 -14.94
CA GLU A 120 1.08 -1.20 -16.34
C GLU A 120 -0.26 -1.34 -17.09
N ALA A 121 -1.28 -1.98 -16.48
CA ALA A 121 -2.60 -2.15 -17.10
C ALA A 121 -3.30 -0.81 -17.37
N LEU A 122 -3.20 0.16 -16.44
CA LEU A 122 -3.75 1.50 -16.64
C LEU A 122 -3.02 2.29 -17.73
N SER A 123 -1.71 2.05 -17.93
CA SER A 123 -0.94 2.74 -18.98
C SER A 123 -1.22 2.25 -20.40
N LEU A 124 -1.86 1.09 -20.54
CA LEU A 124 -2.23 0.47 -21.82
C LEU A 124 -3.66 0.78 -22.26
N ALA A 125 -4.47 1.38 -21.37
CA ALA A 125 -5.87 1.74 -21.59
C ALA A 125 -6.01 3.20 -22.07
#